data_AF-A0AAQ3RKV9-F1
#
_entry.id   AF-A0AAQ3RKV9-F1
#
_cell.length_a   1.000
_cell.length_b   1.000
_cell.length_c   1.000
_cell.angle_alpha   90.00
_cell.angle_beta   90.00
_cell.angle_gamma   90.00
#
_symmetry.space_group_name_H-M   'P 1'
#
loop_
_entity.id
_entity.type
_entity.pdbx_description
1 polymer ?
#
loop_
_entity_poly.entity_id
_entity_poly.type
_entity_poly.pdbx_seq_one_letter_code
_entity_poly.pdbx_strand_id
1 'polypeptide(L)'
;MRGITQIRASILLKELLLLDSLLIPMESDLAIKAAEDGKTVEEYDYLPYFYSRAFDLSWQFYGDNVGDTVLFGDNKPTSAKPKFGSYWIKDGKVVGAFLEGGTPEENSAIAKVARAQPPVADIDQLAKEGLSFASKI
;
A
#
# COMPACT_ATOMS: atom_id res chain seq x y z
N MET A 1 15.06 23.70 6.05
CA MET A 1 13.63 23.58 6.40
C MET A 1 13.20 22.15 6.09
N ARG A 2 13.00 21.32 7.12
CA ARG A 2 12.55 19.93 6.95
C ARG A 2 11.03 19.98 6.75
N GLY A 3 10.57 19.57 5.57
CA GLY A 3 9.18 19.66 5.17
C GLY A 3 8.26 18.87 6.09
N ILE A 4 7.04 19.37 6.26
CA ILE A 4 5.95 18.78 7.04
C ILE A 4 5.71 17.29 6.69
N THR A 5 6.11 16.86 5.49
CA THR A 5 6.10 15.47 5.01
C THR A 5 7.04 14.53 5.80
N GLN A 6 8.23 14.99 6.20
CA GLN A 6 9.21 14.18 6.93
C GLN A 6 8.80 13.94 8.39
N ILE A 7 8.14 14.92 9.02
CA ILE A 7 7.68 14.80 10.41
C ILE A 7 6.50 13.83 10.52
N ARG A 8 5.63 13.78 9.50
CA ARG A 8 4.48 12.86 9.47
C ARG A 8 4.88 11.40 9.23
N ALA A 9 5.93 11.14 8.44
CA ALA A 9 6.47 9.79 8.26
C ALA A 9 7.05 9.20 9.56
N SER A 10 7.72 10.01 10.38
CA SER A 10 8.30 9.53 11.65
C SER A 10 7.28 9.25 12.76
N ILE A 11 6.10 9.86 12.71
CA ILE A 11 5.02 9.60 13.67
C ILE A 11 4.29 8.30 13.30
N LEU A 12 3.97 8.10 12.01
CA LEU A 12 3.38 6.85 11.50
C LEU A 12 4.32 5.64 11.65
N LEU A 13 5.63 5.81 11.46
CA LEU A 13 6.60 4.72 11.64
C LEU A 13 6.73 4.26 13.10
N LYS A 14 6.46 5.14 14.07
CA LYS A 14 6.44 4.79 15.50
C LYS A 14 5.16 4.05 15.91
N GLU A 15 4.02 4.37 15.30
CA GLU A 15 2.77 3.60 15.49
C GLU A 15 2.85 2.22 14.83
N LEU A 16 3.48 2.11 13.66
CA LEU A 16 3.66 0.85 12.95
C LEU A 16 4.55 -0.14 13.73
N LEU A 17 5.67 0.33 14.31
CA LEU A 17 6.54 -0.50 15.15
C LEU A 17 5.87 -0.96 16.46
N LEU A 18 4.89 -0.22 16.97
CA LEU A 18 4.14 -0.62 18.17
C LEU A 18 3.14 -1.75 17.85
N LEU A 19 2.54 -1.74 16.66
CA LEU A 19 1.60 -2.76 16.19
C LEU A 19 2.28 -4.12 16.00
N ASP A 20 3.49 -4.16 15.43
CA ASP A 20 4.24 -5.41 15.25
C ASP A 20 4.55 -6.10 16.59
N SER A 21 4.81 -5.33 17.65
CA SER A 21 5.10 -5.88 18.99
C SER A 21 3.90 -6.53 19.69
N LEU A 22 2.67 -6.16 19.29
CA LEU A 22 1.42 -6.65 19.85
C LEU A 22 0.78 -7.75 19.00
N LEU A 23 1.09 -7.82 17.70
CA LEU A 23 0.54 -8.82 16.77
C LEU A 23 1.23 -10.19 16.95
N ILE A 24 2.55 -10.21 17.11
CA ILE A 24 3.36 -11.43 17.27
C ILE A 24 2.85 -12.36 18.40
N PRO A 25 2.54 -11.88 19.63
CA PRO A 25 2.05 -12.77 20.69
C PRO A 25 0.65 -13.35 20.42
N MET A 26 -0.21 -12.64 19.68
CA MET A 26 -1.57 -13.11 19.38
C MET A 26 -1.59 -14.26 18.37
N GLU A 27 -0.70 -14.23 17.37
CA GLU A 27 -0.56 -15.32 16.38
C GLU A 27 -0.01 -16.60 17.02
N SER A 28 0.96 -16.48 17.93
CA SER A 28 1.52 -17.64 18.63
C SER A 28 0.49 -18.37 19.49
N ASP A 29 -0.40 -17.65 20.18
CA ASP A 29 -1.41 -18.25 21.05
C ASP A 29 -2.48 -19.02 20.26
N LEU A 30 -2.87 -18.50 19.09
CA LEU A 30 -3.80 -19.18 18.18
C LEU A 30 -3.19 -20.45 17.60
N ALA A 31 -1.92 -20.42 17.21
CA ALA A 31 -1.19 -21.56 16.66
C ALA A 31 -1.05 -22.69 17.70
N ILE A 32 -0.71 -22.36 18.95
CA ILE A 32 -0.59 -23.33 20.05
C ILE A 32 -1.91 -24.04 20.30
N LYS A 33 -3.01 -23.28 20.42
CA LYS A 33 -4.34 -23.83 20.72
C LYS A 33 -4.88 -24.74 19.61
N ALA A 34 -4.63 -24.40 18.35
CA ALA A 34 -5.05 -25.25 17.24
C ALA A 34 -4.27 -26.57 17.20
N ALA A 35 -2.97 -26.54 17.51
CA ALA A 35 -2.16 -27.74 17.63
C ALA A 35 -2.66 -28.67 18.77
N GLU A 36 -3.07 -28.12 19.91
CA GLU A 36 -3.72 -28.87 21.00
C GLU A 36 -5.03 -29.54 20.56
N ASP A 37 -5.79 -28.87 19.69
CA ASP A 37 -7.05 -29.35 19.10
C ASP A 37 -6.86 -30.30 17.90
N GLY A 38 -5.62 -30.59 17.49
CA GLY A 38 -5.31 -31.38 16.29
C GLY A 38 -5.72 -30.70 14.97
N LYS A 39 -5.87 -29.37 14.99
CA LYS A 39 -6.26 -28.52 13.85
C LYS A 39 -5.05 -27.73 13.34
N THR A 40 -5.05 -27.41 12.06
CA THR A 40 -4.10 -26.46 11.45
C THR A 40 -4.71 -25.06 11.46
N VAL A 41 -3.92 -24.05 11.83
CA VAL A 41 -4.30 -22.63 11.62
C VAL A 41 -3.89 -22.25 10.20
N GLU A 42 -4.83 -21.70 9.43
CA GLU A 42 -4.52 -21.05 8.17
C GLU A 42 -3.60 -19.85 8.44
N GLU A 43 -2.48 -19.76 7.72
CA GLU A 43 -1.53 -18.65 7.88
C GLU A 43 -2.22 -17.31 7.56
N TYR A 44 -1.94 -16.29 8.38
CA TYR A 44 -2.57 -14.99 8.24
C TYR A 44 -2.02 -14.25 7.02
N ASP A 45 -2.66 -14.44 5.87
CA ASP A 45 -2.24 -13.87 4.58
C ASP A 45 -2.73 -12.41 4.40
N TYR A 46 -2.30 -11.52 5.30
CA TYR A 46 -2.69 -10.12 5.29
C TYR A 46 -1.97 -9.33 4.20
N LEU A 47 -2.74 -8.57 3.42
CA LEU A 47 -2.22 -7.51 2.55
C LEU A 47 -2.21 -6.20 3.36
N PRO A 48 -1.03 -5.61 3.65
CA PRO A 48 -0.97 -4.34 4.37
C PRO A 48 -1.82 -3.27 3.70
N TYR A 49 -2.68 -2.63 4.49
CA TYR A 49 -3.60 -1.60 4.04
C TYR A 49 -3.62 -0.43 5.01
N PHE A 50 -3.33 0.76 4.49
CA PHE A 50 -3.36 2.01 5.25
C PHE A 50 -4.15 3.06 4.48
N TYR A 51 -4.82 3.94 5.20
CA TYR A 51 -5.53 5.05 4.59
C TYR A 51 -5.54 6.25 5.53
N SER A 52 -5.75 7.43 4.97
CA SER A 52 -6.06 8.60 5.77
C SER A 52 -6.94 9.57 4.99
N ARG A 53 -7.66 10.39 5.75
CA ARG A 53 -8.48 11.48 5.23
C ARG A 53 -8.18 12.74 6.04
N ALA A 54 -7.88 13.82 5.34
CA ALA A 54 -7.66 15.13 5.94
C ALA A 54 -8.04 16.21 4.93
N PHE A 55 -8.89 17.16 5.35
CA PHE A 55 -9.50 18.14 4.44
C PHE A 55 -10.26 17.43 3.31
N ASP A 56 -10.02 17.82 2.06
CA ASP A 56 -10.55 17.22 0.84
C ASP A 56 -9.69 16.06 0.30
N LEU A 57 -8.59 15.73 0.98
CA LEU A 57 -7.71 14.63 0.61
C LEU A 57 -8.19 13.30 1.22
N SER A 58 -8.12 12.25 0.43
CA SER A 58 -8.45 10.88 0.81
C SER A 58 -7.57 9.92 0.03
N TRP A 59 -6.58 9.35 0.70
CA TRP A 59 -5.66 8.40 0.10
C TRP A 59 -5.72 7.02 0.73
N GLN A 60 -5.33 6.03 -0.08
CA GLN A 60 -5.18 4.64 0.31
C GLN A 60 -3.83 4.10 -0.16
N PHE A 61 -3.28 3.17 0.61
CA PHE A 61 -2.04 2.47 0.33
C PHE A 61 -2.23 0.98 0.59
N TYR A 62 -1.70 0.16 -0.32
CA TYR A 62 -1.68 -1.29 -0.23
C TYR A 62 -0.29 -1.86 -0.48
N GLY A 63 0.07 -2.94 0.21
CA GLY A 63 1.30 -3.69 -0.01
C GLY A 63 2.51 -3.11 0.71
N ASP A 64 3.68 -3.18 0.09
CA ASP A 64 4.97 -2.84 0.71
C ASP A 64 5.56 -1.57 0.07
N ASN A 65 6.17 -0.71 0.88
CA ASN A 65 6.71 0.59 0.49
C ASN A 65 8.23 0.56 0.26
N VAL A 66 8.75 -0.56 -0.20
CA VAL A 66 10.17 -0.80 -0.48
C VAL A 66 10.48 -0.75 -1.98
N GLY A 67 11.71 -0.33 -2.32
CA GLY A 67 12.18 -0.26 -3.70
C GLY A 67 11.97 1.10 -4.36
N ASP A 68 12.05 1.12 -5.69
CA ASP A 68 11.96 2.33 -6.51
C ASP A 68 10.50 2.77 -6.69
N THR A 69 10.26 4.08 -6.77
CA THR A 69 8.90 4.61 -6.89
C THR A 69 8.61 5.16 -8.28
N VAL A 70 7.38 4.92 -8.74
CA VAL A 70 6.87 5.44 -10.02
C VAL A 70 5.59 6.22 -9.76
N LEU A 71 5.69 7.54 -9.88
CA LEU A 71 4.57 8.46 -9.73
C LEU A 71 3.76 8.53 -11.03
N PHE A 72 2.43 8.55 -10.91
CA PHE A 72 1.50 8.74 -12.02
C PHE A 72 0.37 9.71 -11.65
N GLY A 73 -0.28 10.28 -12.66
CA GLY A 73 -1.42 11.20 -12.49
C GLY A 73 -1.02 12.64 -12.18
N ASP A 74 -1.98 13.43 -11.68
CA ASP A 74 -1.82 14.85 -11.41
C ASP A 74 -1.53 15.11 -9.93
N ASN A 75 -0.25 15.35 -9.61
CA ASN A 75 0.24 15.62 -8.26
C ASN A 75 0.37 17.12 -7.95
N LYS A 76 -0.13 18.01 -8.82
CA LYS A 76 0.03 19.45 -8.62
C LYS A 76 -0.85 19.91 -7.46
N PRO A 77 -0.28 20.50 -6.39
CA PRO A 77 -1.08 20.96 -5.24
C PRO A 77 -2.06 22.09 -5.58
N THR A 78 -1.85 22.76 -6.72
CA THR A 78 -2.71 23.85 -7.21
C THR A 78 -3.88 23.36 -8.06
N SER A 79 -3.93 22.08 -8.41
CA SER A 79 -5.04 21.52 -9.16
C SER A 79 -6.31 21.51 -8.30
N ALA A 80 -7.47 21.76 -8.92
CA ALA A 80 -8.74 21.82 -8.19
C ALA A 80 -9.14 20.48 -7.55
N LYS A 81 -8.68 19.36 -8.12
CA LYS A 81 -8.92 18.01 -7.62
C LYS A 81 -7.75 17.10 -8.00
N PRO A 82 -6.61 17.20 -7.29
CA PRO A 82 -5.45 16.38 -7.59
C PRO A 82 -5.81 14.91 -7.44
N LYS A 83 -5.41 14.10 -8.42
CA LYS A 83 -5.56 12.65 -8.40
C LYS A 83 -4.28 12.05 -8.95
N PHE A 84 -3.52 11.44 -8.07
CA PHE A 84 -2.23 10.86 -8.38
C PHE A 84 -1.99 9.64 -7.52
N GLY A 85 -1.08 8.79 -7.97
CA GLY A 85 -0.67 7.62 -7.22
C GLY A 85 0.80 7.31 -7.42
N SER A 86 1.27 6.33 -6.68
CA SER A 86 2.64 5.84 -6.81
C SER A 86 2.63 4.32 -6.72
N TYR A 87 3.43 3.68 -7.57
CA TYR A 87 3.80 2.28 -7.40
C TYR A 87 5.18 2.18 -6.75
N TRP A 88 5.39 1.12 -5.98
CA TRP A 88 6.69 0.68 -5.48
C TRP A 88 7.13 -0.54 -6.27
N ILE A 89 8.34 -0.51 -6.80
CA ILE A 89 8.92 -1.56 -7.62
C ILE A 89 10.12 -2.16 -6.90
N LYS A 90 10.07 -3.46 -6.66
CA LYS A 90 11.18 -4.23 -6.12
C LYS A 90 11.32 -5.51 -6.94
N ASP A 91 12.55 -5.85 -7.29
CA ASP A 91 12.88 -7.04 -8.10
C ASP A 91 12.06 -7.12 -9.40
N GLY A 92 11.82 -5.96 -10.03
CA GLY A 92 11.07 -5.83 -11.28
C GLY A 92 9.57 -6.05 -11.16
N LYS A 93 8.98 -6.03 -9.95
CA LYS A 93 7.54 -6.20 -9.70
C LYS A 93 6.96 -5.07 -8.89
N VAL A 94 5.68 -4.78 -9.10
CA VAL A 94 4.96 -3.84 -8.24
C VAL A 94 4.68 -4.52 -6.89
N VAL A 95 5.24 -4.00 -5.80
CA VAL A 95 5.04 -4.56 -4.44
C VAL A 95 4.13 -3.72 -3.57
N GLY A 96 3.91 -2.45 -3.94
CA GLY A 96 2.99 -1.57 -3.25
C GLY A 96 2.38 -0.51 -4.17
N ALA A 97 1.22 -0.01 -3.76
CA ALA A 97 0.46 0.97 -4.52
C ALA A 97 -0.20 2.00 -3.60
N PHE A 98 -0.07 3.28 -3.95
CA PHE A 98 -0.70 4.42 -3.31
C PHE A 98 -1.62 5.13 -4.30
N LEU A 99 -2.76 5.63 -3.82
CA LEU A 99 -3.67 6.48 -4.62
C LEU A 99 -4.33 7.54 -3.75
N GLU A 100 -4.19 8.80 -4.17
CA GLU A 100 -4.96 9.94 -3.67
C GLU A 100 -6.17 10.21 -4.57
N GLY A 101 -7.32 10.49 -3.98
CA GLY A 101 -8.53 10.90 -4.70
C GLY A 101 -9.20 9.79 -5.53
N GLY A 102 -8.89 8.51 -5.24
CA GLY A 102 -9.41 7.35 -5.97
C GLY A 102 -10.88 7.03 -5.70
N THR A 103 -11.62 6.56 -6.70
CA THR A 103 -12.96 5.95 -6.53
C THR A 103 -12.86 4.56 -5.89
N PRO A 104 -13.95 3.98 -5.37
CA PRO A 104 -13.92 2.61 -4.84
C PRO A 104 -13.35 1.58 -5.82
N GLU A 105 -13.68 1.71 -7.11
CA GLU A 105 -13.21 0.82 -8.18
C GLU A 105 -11.71 0.98 -8.41
N GLU A 106 -11.21 2.22 -8.46
CA GLU A 106 -9.78 2.52 -8.62
C GLU A 106 -8.98 2.03 -7.40
N ASN A 107 -9.50 2.22 -6.18
CA ASN A 107 -8.88 1.73 -4.95
C ASN A 107 -8.82 0.19 -4.92
N SER A 108 -9.90 -0.48 -5.35
CA SER A 108 -9.91 -1.94 -5.49
C SER A 108 -8.91 -2.43 -6.53
N ALA A 109 -8.76 -1.70 -7.65
CA ALA A 109 -7.78 -2.04 -8.68
C ALA A 109 -6.34 -1.97 -8.17
N ILE A 110 -5.97 -0.92 -7.43
CA ILE A 110 -4.61 -0.83 -6.87
C ILE A 110 -4.34 -1.86 -5.76
N ALA A 111 -5.36 -2.27 -5.01
CA ALA A 111 -5.25 -3.37 -4.05
C ALA A 111 -4.93 -4.70 -4.76
N LYS A 112 -5.60 -4.99 -5.89
CA LYS A 112 -5.31 -6.16 -6.73
C LYS A 112 -3.89 -6.15 -7.26
N VAL A 113 -3.41 -5.00 -7.70
CA VAL A 113 -2.01 -4.85 -8.14
C VAL A 113 -1.04 -5.22 -7.01
N ALA A 114 -1.21 -4.65 -5.82
CA ALA A 114 -0.35 -4.92 -4.67
C ALA A 114 -0.37 -6.40 -4.25
N ARG A 115 -1.54 -7.06 -4.35
CA ARG A 115 -1.70 -8.49 -4.07
C ARG A 115 -1.03 -9.38 -5.12
N ALA A 116 -1.25 -9.08 -6.41
CA ALA A 116 -0.80 -9.90 -7.53
C ALA A 116 0.69 -9.75 -7.84
N GLN A 117 1.27 -8.62 -7.43
CA GLN A 117 2.66 -8.25 -7.68
C GLN A 117 3.11 -8.43 -9.13
N PRO A 118 2.42 -7.79 -10.10
CA PRO A 118 2.71 -7.97 -11.52
C PRO A 118 4.12 -7.48 -11.86
N PRO A 119 4.80 -8.14 -12.82
CA PRO A 119 6.08 -7.66 -13.33
C PRO A 119 5.93 -6.33 -14.08
N VAL A 120 6.95 -5.49 -14.00
CA VAL A 120 7.04 -4.22 -14.71
C VAL A 120 8.03 -4.37 -15.86
N ALA A 121 7.52 -4.33 -17.09
CA ALA A 121 8.36 -4.40 -18.28
C ALA A 121 9.01 -3.05 -18.63
N ASP A 122 8.29 -1.95 -18.41
CA ASP A 122 8.72 -0.59 -18.74
C ASP A 122 8.17 0.40 -17.70
N ILE A 123 9.07 1.10 -17.02
CA ILE A 123 8.76 2.06 -15.96
C ILE A 123 8.09 3.32 -16.53
N ASP A 124 8.52 3.80 -17.69
CA ASP A 124 7.94 4.98 -18.34
C ASP A 124 6.52 4.70 -18.83
N GLN A 125 6.28 3.47 -19.31
CA GLN A 125 4.93 3.02 -19.64
C GLN A 125 4.06 2.93 -18.37
N LEU A 126 4.58 2.36 -17.28
CA LEU A 126 3.85 2.29 -16.01
C LEU A 126 3.44 3.68 -15.49
N ALA A 127 4.35 4.66 -15.56
CA ALA A 127 4.08 6.04 -15.16
C ALA A 127 2.97 6.70 -16.00
N LYS A 128 2.94 6.42 -17.31
CA LYS A 128 1.92 6.94 -18.24
C LYS A 128 0.57 6.27 -18.04
N GLU A 129 0.55 4.96 -17.81
CA GLU A 129 -0.69 4.21 -17.68
C GLU A 129 -1.33 4.36 -16.30
N GLY A 130 -0.55 4.38 -15.21
CA GLY A 130 -1.05 4.53 -13.85
C GLY A 130 -2.24 3.61 -13.54
N LEU A 131 -3.43 4.19 -13.34
CA LEU A 131 -4.66 3.42 -13.08
C LEU A 131 -5.11 2.53 -14.25
N SER A 132 -4.79 2.90 -15.49
CA SER A 132 -5.06 2.04 -16.65
C SER A 132 -4.22 0.76 -16.62
N PHE A 133 -3.04 0.77 -16.00
CA PHE A 133 -2.28 -0.45 -15.72
C PHE A 133 -3.01 -1.33 -14.70
N ALA A 134 -3.51 -0.74 -13.61
CA ALA A 134 -4.25 -1.48 -12.58
C ALA A 134 -5.52 -2.17 -13.09
N SER A 135 -6.17 -1.58 -14.10
CA SER A 135 -7.39 -2.15 -14.69
C SER A 135 -7.15 -3.38 -15.58
N LYS A 136 -5.89 -3.69 -15.89
CA LYS A 136 -5.49 -4.85 -16.72
C LYS A 136 -5.08 -6.07 -15.88
N ILE A 137 -5.01 -5.91 -14.56
CA ILE A 137 -4.67 -6.96 -13.59
C ILE A 137 -5.95 -7.63 -13.09
#